data_AF-A0A7C3EBN2-F1
#
_entry.id   AF-A0A7C3EBN2-F1
#
_cell.length_a   1.000
_cell.length_b   1.000
_cell.length_c   1.000
_cell.angle_alpha   90.00
_cell.angle_beta   90.00
_cell.angle_gamma   90.00
#
_symmetry.space_group_name_H-M   'P 1'
#
loop_
_entity.id
_entity.type
_entity.pdbx_description
1 polymer ?
#
loop_
_entity_poly.entity_id
_entity_poly.type
_entity_poly.pdbx_seq_one_letter_code
_entity_poly.pdbx_strand_id
1 'polypeptide(L)' 'MPYSTKEFLKKVNVSESTLRRWLAEKNRIPELNTAKKDWRGWRVWEDTHIKAVLEYQEKKQKD' A
#
# COMPACT_ATOMS: atom_id res chain seq x y z
N MET A 1 -6.73 -9.06 -8.89
CA MET A 1 -7.68 -9.45 -7.81
C MET A 1 -7.58 -8.43 -6.69
N PRO A 2 -8.70 -8.03 -6.07
CA PRO A 2 -8.70 -7.14 -4.92
C PRO A 2 -8.15 -7.84 -3.67
N TYR A 3 -7.26 -7.18 -2.93
CA TYR A 3 -6.69 -7.66 -1.68
C TYR A 3 -7.24 -6.84 -0.50
N SER A 4 -7.48 -7.50 0.63
CA SER A 4 -7.75 -6.82 1.89
C SER A 4 -6.48 -6.17 2.42
N THR A 5 -6.60 -5.19 3.33
CA THR A 5 -5.43 -4.57 3.97
C THR A 5 -4.51 -5.59 4.64
N LYS A 6 -5.05 -6.64 5.25
CA LYS A 6 -4.23 -7.69 5.88
C LYS A 6 -3.41 -8.47 4.84
N GLU A 7 -4.03 -8.85 3.73
CA GLU A 7 -3.35 -9.58 2.66
C GLU A 7 -2.32 -8.69 1.96
N PHE A 8 -2.65 -7.42 1.75
CA PHE A 8 -1.73 -6.43 1.24
C PHE A 8 -0.47 -6.31 2.11
N LEU A 9 -0.64 -6.09 3.42
CA LEU A 9 0.47 -5.95 4.37
C LEU A 9 1.38 -7.19 4.39
N LYS A 10 0.81 -8.40 4.29
CA LYS A 10 1.58 -9.65 4.18
C LYS A 10 2.42 -9.69 2.91
N LYS A 11 1.86 -9.28 1.76
CA LYS A 11 2.57 -9.31 0.47
C LYS A 11 3.73 -8.33 0.41
N VAL A 12 3.56 -7.13 0.96
CA VAL A 12 4.63 -6.11 0.97
C VAL A 12 5.58 -6.25 2.18
N ASN A 13 5.27 -7.15 3.11
CA ASN A 13 5.98 -7.35 4.37
C ASN A 13 6.17 -6.04 5.15
N VAL A 14 5.08 -5.28 5.33
CA VAL A 14 5.06 -3.98 6.01
C VAL A 14 4.06 -4.02 7.16
N SER A 15 4.39 -3.36 8.27
CA SER A 15 3.48 -3.18 9.41
C SER A 15 2.35 -2.20 9.09
N GLU A 16 1.17 -2.42 9.69
CA GLU A 16 0.02 -1.53 9.50
C GLU A 16 0.33 -0.06 9.89
N SER A 17 1.14 0.14 10.94
CA SER A 17 1.60 1.46 11.38
C SER A 17 2.37 2.20 10.28
N THR A 18 3.23 1.49 9.56
CA THR A 18 4.01 2.04 8.44
C THR A 18 3.12 2.37 7.26
N LEU A 19 2.15 1.50 6.93
CA LEU A 19 1.16 1.79 5.90
C LEU A 19 0.32 3.03 6.23
N ARG A 20 -0.16 3.15 7.47
CA ARG A 20 -0.89 4.35 7.92
C ARG A 20 -0.05 5.61 7.79
N ARG A 21 1.23 5.52 8.15
CA ARG A 21 2.17 6.63 8.03
C ARG A 21 2.35 7.06 6.58
N TRP A 22 2.57 6.12 5.65
CA TRP A 22 2.67 6.43 4.22
C TRP A 22 1.39 7.05 3.65
N LEU A 23 0.23 6.56 4.09
CA LEU A 23 -1.06 7.12 3.71
C LEU A 23 -1.28 8.54 4.27
N ALA A 24 -0.78 8.83 5.47
CA ALA A 24 -0.82 10.17 6.05
C ALA A 24 0.13 11.13 5.31
N GLU A 25 1.31 10.64 4.91
CA GLU A 25 2.32 11.43 4.18
C GLU A 25 1.89 11.77 2.73
N LYS A 26 0.89 11.09 2.16
CA LYS A 26 0.27 11.22 0.81
C LYS A 26 1.21 11.21 -0.41
N ASN A 27 2.34 11.90 -0.35
CA ASN A 27 3.36 12.05 -1.39
C ASN A 27 4.39 10.92 -1.41
N ARG A 28 4.40 10.04 -0.40
CA ARG A 28 5.42 9.00 -0.29
C ARG A 28 5.24 7.88 -1.31
N ILE A 29 4.01 7.41 -1.47
CA ILE A 29 3.62 6.41 -2.48
C ILE A 29 2.24 6.86 -3.00
N PRO A 30 2.19 7.66 -4.08
CA PRO A 30 0.94 8.27 -4.55
C PRO A 30 -0.11 7.23 -4.95
N GLU A 31 0.33 6.08 -5.47
CA GLU A 31 -0.51 4.95 -5.85
C GLU A 31 -1.32 4.38 -4.67
N LEU A 32 -0.85 4.50 -3.42
CA LEU A 32 -1.67 4.05 -2.28
C LEU A 32 -2.94 4.87 -2.09
N ASN A 33 -3.00 6.10 -2.63
CA ASN A 33 -4.18 6.95 -2.54
C ASN A 33 -5.24 6.61 -3.60
N THR A 34 -4.88 5.86 -4.65
CA THR A 34 -5.84 5.41 -5.68
C THR A 34 -6.66 4.19 -5.24
N ALA A 35 -6.33 3.62 -4.07
CA ALA A 35 -7.06 2.50 -3.49
C ALA A 35 -8.53 2.84 -3.27
N LYS A 36 -9.41 2.09 -3.94
CA LYS A 36 -10.87 2.21 -3.79
C LYS A 36 -11.30 1.75 -2.41
N LYS A 37 -12.47 2.23 -1.99
CA LYS A 37 -13.14 1.73 -0.78
C LYS A 37 -14.27 0.79 -1.16
N ASP A 38 -14.36 -0.30 -0.42
CA ASP A 38 -15.46 -1.24 -0.50
C ASP A 38 -16.73 -0.65 0.14
N TRP A 39 -17.88 -1.33 0.00
CA TRP A 39 -19.17 -0.88 0.56
C TRP A 39 -19.16 -0.73 2.09
N ARG A 40 -18.25 -1.44 2.76
CA ARG A 40 -17.99 -1.31 4.21
C ARG A 40 -17.04 -0.17 4.59
N GLY A 41 -16.56 0.62 3.62
CA GLY A 41 -15.59 1.70 3.83
C GLY A 41 -14.12 1.25 3.95
N TRP A 42 -13.83 -0.04 3.78
CA TRP A 42 -12.47 -0.58 3.84
C TRP A 42 -11.73 -0.34 2.54
N ARG A 43 -10.44 0.02 2.63
CA ARG A 43 -9.60 0.11 1.44
C ARG A 43 -9.38 -1.26 0.82
N VAL A 44 -9.56 -1.32 -0.49
CA VAL A 44 -9.31 -2.48 -1.31
C VAL A 44 -8.05 -2.22 -2.11
N TRP A 45 -7.11 -3.14 -1.98
CA TRP A 45 -5.81 -3.04 -2.63
C TRP A 45 -5.80 -3.86 -3.92
N GLU A 46 -4.92 -3.50 -4.83
CA GLU A 46 -4.79 -4.15 -6.13
C GLU A 46 -3.32 -4.44 -6.35
N ASP A 47 -3.02 -5.24 -7.36
CA ASP A 47 -1.65 -5.62 -7.68
C ASP A 47 -0.77 -4.39 -7.97
N THR A 48 -1.35 -3.35 -8.58
CA THR A 48 -0.69 -2.05 -8.81
C THR A 48 -0.19 -1.43 -7.50
N HIS A 49 -0.99 -1.46 -6.44
CA HIS A 49 -0.59 -0.92 -5.14
C HIS A 49 0.53 -1.74 -4.51
N ILE A 50 0.56 -3.05 -4.73
CA ILE A 50 1.64 -3.93 -4.22
C ILE A 50 2.94 -3.60 -4.96
N LYS A 51 2.89 -3.53 -6.29
CA LYS A 51 4.05 -3.15 -7.12
C LYS A 51 4.62 -1.80 -6.71
N ALA A 52 3.77 -0.79 -6.52
CA ALA A 52 4.17 0.54 -6.05
C ALA A 52 5.01 0.49 -4.76
N VAL A 53 4.58 -0.32 -3.79
CA VAL A 53 5.30 -0.46 -2.51
C VAL A 53 6.60 -1.23 -2.68
N LEU A 54 6.59 -2.32 -3.45
CA LEU A 54 7.80 -3.10 -3.71
C LEU A 54 8.85 -2.25 -4.44
N GLU A 55 8.46 -1.50 -5.47
CA GLU A 55 9.33 -0.56 -6.19
C GLU A 55 9.86 0.53 -5.26
N TYR A 56 9.01 1.06 -4.36
CA TYR A 56 9.45 2.02 -3.36
C TYR A 56 10.49 1.41 -2.41
N GLN A 57 10.29 0.18 -1.94
CA GLN A 57 11.23 -0.54 -1.08
C GLN A 57 12.56 -0.83 -1.79
N GLU A 58 12.53 -1.22 -3.07
CA GLU A 58 13.73 -1.43 -3.89
C GLU A 58 14.51 -0.13 -4.10
N LYS A 59 13.83 0.98 -4.43
CA LYS A 59 14.47 2.30 -4.53
C LYS A 59 15.14 2.71 -3.23
N LYS A 60 14.49 2.45 -2.09
CA LYS A 60 15.00 2.71 -0.75
C LYS A 60 16.23 1.88 -0.35
N GLN A 61 16.47 0.74 -0.99
CA GLN A 61 17.66 -0.09 -0.76
C GLN A 61 18.86 0.30 -1.64
N LYS A 62 18.62 1.01 -2.75
CA LYS A 62 19.66 1.48 -3.66
C LYS A 62 20.19 2.89 -3.33
N ASP A 63 19.53 3.59 -2.41
CA ASP A 63 19.91 4.91 -1.88
C ASP A 63 20.58 4.76 -0.51
#